data_AF-A0A644YVU5-F1
#
_entry.id   AF-A0A644YVU5-F1
#
_cell.length_a   1.000
_cell.length_b   1.000
_cell.length_c   1.000
_cell.angle_alpha   90.00
_cell.angle_beta   90.00
_cell.angle_gamma   90.00
#
_symmetry.space_group_name_H-M   'P 1'
#
loop_
_entity.id
_entity.type
_entity.pdbx_description
1 polymer ?
#
loop_
_entity_poly.entity_id
_entity_poly.type
_entity_poly.pdbx_seq_one_letter_code
_entity_poly.pdbx_strand_id
1 'polypeptide(L)'
;MASRTKLTDTATLELYRVALENAETQPEIAAIMADLGYDSVVIAEGKALLTKTRTAYDANKTEDDETSAAYADFSSKKEQLEDTFNTHRKKAKVVFRNDSLIADK
;
A
#
# COMPACT_ATOMS: atom_id res chain seq x y z
N MET A 1 11.90 -12.11 -28.65
CA MET A 1 10.54 -12.38 -28.14
C MET A 1 10.15 -11.21 -27.26
N ALA A 2 9.01 -10.55 -27.52
CA ALA A 2 8.54 -9.46 -26.66
C ALA A 2 8.20 -10.02 -25.27
N SER A 3 8.84 -9.50 -24.23
CA SER A 3 8.49 -9.80 -22.84
C SER A 3 7.03 -9.41 -22.63
N ARG A 4 6.14 -10.35 -22.26
CA ARG A 4 4.78 -10.02 -21.83
C ARG A 4 4.88 -9.02 -20.69
N THR A 5 4.33 -7.83 -20.85
CA THR A 5 4.12 -6.88 -19.77
C THR A 5 3.30 -7.59 -18.69
N LYS A 6 3.85 -7.67 -17.48
CA LYS A 6 3.11 -8.20 -16.33
C LYS A 6 1.97 -7.23 -16.03
N LEU A 7 0.74 -7.74 -15.95
CA LEU A 7 -0.40 -6.95 -15.50
C LEU A 7 -0.14 -6.48 -14.07
N THR A 8 -0.63 -5.29 -13.73
CA THR A 8 -0.65 -4.84 -12.34
C THR A 8 -1.67 -5.67 -11.55
N ASP A 9 -1.56 -5.67 -10.23
CA ASP A 9 -2.51 -6.39 -9.36
C ASP A 9 -3.95 -5.90 -9.60
N THR A 10 -4.15 -4.58 -9.70
CA THR A 10 -5.46 -3.99 -10.06
C THR A 10 -5.98 -4.51 -11.40
N ALA A 11 -5.13 -4.54 -12.43
CA ALA A 11 -5.53 -5.01 -13.75
C ALA A 11 -5.83 -6.52 -13.77
N THR A 12 -5.12 -7.29 -12.95
CA THR A 12 -5.34 -8.72 -12.78
C THR A 12 -6.66 -9.00 -12.07
N LEU A 13 -6.98 -8.27 -10.99
CA LEU A 13 -8.25 -8.39 -10.29
C LEU A 13 -9.44 -8.02 -11.18
N GLU A 14 -9.31 -6.98 -12.00
CA GLU A 14 -10.37 -6.58 -12.93
C GLU A 14 -10.55 -7.59 -14.06
N LEU A 15 -9.46 -8.15 -14.59
CA LEU A 15 -9.53 -9.24 -15.56
C LEU A 15 -10.31 -10.44 -15.02
N TYR A 16 -10.02 -10.86 -13.78
CA TYR A 16 -10.73 -11.98 -13.16
C TYR A 16 -12.19 -11.66 -12.86
N ARG A 17 -12.51 -10.42 -12.45
CA ARG A 17 -13.89 -9.98 -12.26
C ARG A 17 -14.70 -10.14 -13.54
N VAL A 18 -14.16 -9.64 -14.66
CA VAL A 18 -14.83 -9.71 -15.96
C VAL A 18 -14.93 -11.15 -16.45
N ALA A 19 -13.87 -11.95 -16.29
CA ALA A 19 -13.88 -13.34 -16.73
C ALA A 19 -14.93 -14.18 -16.00
N LEU A 20 -15.01 -14.07 -14.67
CA LEU A 20 -15.99 -14.78 -13.86
C LEU A 20 -17.42 -14.29 -14.12
N GLU A 21 -17.62 -12.99 -14.36
CA GLU A 21 -18.92 -12.44 -14.72
C GLU A 21 -19.41 -12.96 -16.07
N ASN A 22 -18.53 -13.00 -17.08
CA ASN A 22 -18.87 -13.51 -18.40
C ASN A 22 -19.17 -15.02 -18.35
N ALA A 23 -18.40 -15.78 -17.57
CA ALA A 23 -18.61 -17.22 -17.39
C ALA A 23 -19.96 -17.57 -16.75
N GLU A 24 -20.56 -16.65 -16.00
CA GLU A 24 -21.88 -16.84 -15.40
C GLU A 24 -23.02 -16.28 -16.25
N THR A 25 -22.83 -15.10 -16.86
CA THR A 25 -23.92 -14.34 -17.48
C THR A 25 -24.11 -14.63 -18.97
N GLN A 26 -23.07 -15.12 -19.66
CA GLN A 26 -23.15 -15.41 -21.10
C GLN A 26 -23.47 -16.89 -21.33
N PRO A 27 -24.66 -17.24 -21.86
CA PRO A 27 -25.13 -18.62 -21.93
C PRO A 27 -24.20 -19.57 -22.71
N GLU A 28 -23.63 -19.09 -23.82
CA GLU A 28 -22.68 -19.88 -24.62
C GLU A 28 -21.39 -20.19 -23.86
N ILE A 29 -20.87 -19.20 -23.11
CA ILE A 29 -19.67 -19.39 -22.29
C ILE A 29 -20.00 -20.28 -21.10
N ALA A 30 -21.11 -20.04 -20.41
CA ALA A 30 -21.53 -20.84 -19.26
C ALA A 30 -21.68 -22.33 -19.62
N ALA A 31 -22.25 -22.63 -20.79
CA ALA A 31 -22.38 -24.00 -21.27
C ALA A 31 -21.00 -24.67 -21.49
N ILE A 32 -20.09 -23.99 -22.19
CA ILE A 32 -18.74 -24.51 -22.44
C ILE A 32 -17.95 -24.67 -21.13
N MET A 33 -18.07 -23.71 -20.22
CA MET A 33 -17.38 -23.75 -18.92
C MET A 33 -17.91 -24.89 -18.05
N ALA A 34 -19.22 -25.14 -18.06
CA ALA A 34 -19.82 -26.28 -17.37
C ALA A 34 -19.32 -27.62 -17.94
N ASP A 35 -19.20 -27.75 -19.28
CA ASP A 35 -18.62 -28.93 -19.93
C ASP A 35 -17.16 -29.18 -19.53
N LEU A 36 -16.43 -28.11 -19.19
CA LEU A 36 -15.05 -28.16 -18.70
C LEU A 36 -14.95 -28.37 -17.17
N GLY A 37 -16.08 -28.54 -16.47
CA GLY A 37 -16.14 -28.77 -15.02
C GLY A 37 -16.17 -27.49 -14.17
N TYR A 38 -16.37 -26.33 -14.79
CA TYR A 38 -16.58 -25.05 -14.10
C TYR A 38 -18.06 -24.69 -14.13
N ASP A 39 -18.85 -25.44 -13.36
CA ASP A 39 -20.26 -25.15 -13.17
C ASP A 39 -20.49 -23.88 -12.33
N SER A 40 -21.75 -23.50 -12.14
CA SER A 40 -22.11 -22.30 -11.37
C SER A 40 -21.59 -22.34 -9.93
N VAL A 41 -21.41 -23.52 -9.33
CA VAL A 41 -20.91 -23.66 -7.96
C VAL A 41 -19.43 -23.28 -7.92
N VAL A 42 -18.63 -23.82 -8.83
CA VAL A 42 -17.19 -23.50 -8.93
C VAL A 42 -16.97 -22.02 -9.28
N ILE A 43 -17.80 -21.45 -10.16
CA ILE A 43 -17.74 -20.01 -10.48
C ILE A 43 -18.09 -19.15 -9.25
N ALA A 44 -19.08 -19.55 -8.46
CA ALA A 44 -19.44 -18.85 -7.22
C ALA A 44 -18.30 -18.91 -6.18
N GLU A 45 -17.61 -20.05 -6.05
CA GLU A 45 -16.40 -20.16 -5.21
C GLU A 45 -15.29 -19.22 -5.69
N GLY A 46 -15.06 -19.15 -7.01
CA GLY A 46 -14.11 -18.22 -7.61
C GLY A 46 -14.44 -16.76 -7.33
N LYS A 47 -15.73 -16.39 -7.40
CA LYS A 47 -16.21 -15.04 -7.05
C LYS A 47 -16.01 -14.74 -5.57
N ALA A 48 -16.28 -15.68 -4.67
CA ALA A 48 -16.03 -15.52 -3.24
C ALA A 48 -14.53 -15.30 -2.95
N LEU A 49 -13.65 -16.06 -3.61
CA LEU A 49 -12.20 -15.89 -3.50
C LEU A 49 -11.75 -14.53 -4.04
N LEU A 50 -12.31 -14.08 -5.17
CA LEU A 50 -12.02 -12.77 -5.74
C LEU A 50 -12.43 -11.65 -4.78
N THR A 51 -13.63 -11.72 -4.18
CA THR A 51 -14.08 -10.74 -3.19
C THR A 51 -13.14 -10.68 -1.99
N LYS A 52 -12.77 -11.84 -1.42
CA LYS A 52 -11.83 -11.90 -0.29
C LYS A 52 -10.47 -11.27 -0.65
N THR A 53 -9.96 -11.60 -1.83
CA THR A 53 -8.68 -11.06 -2.33
C THR A 53 -8.77 -9.56 -2.53
N ARG A 54 -9.89 -9.06 -3.06
CA ARG A 54 -10.11 -7.64 -3.26
C ARG A 54 -10.15 -6.88 -1.94
N THR A 55 -10.86 -7.39 -0.95
CA THR A 55 -10.89 -6.80 0.39
C THR A 55 -9.51 -6.75 1.02
N ALA A 56 -8.71 -7.82 0.91
CA ALA A 56 -7.34 -7.83 1.42
C ALA A 56 -6.44 -6.83 0.67
N TYR A 57 -6.57 -6.73 -0.65
CA TYR A 57 -5.83 -5.76 -1.46
C TYR A 57 -6.16 -4.32 -1.08
N ASP A 58 -7.43 -3.98 -0.96
CA ASP A 58 -7.87 -2.63 -0.60
C ASP A 58 -7.46 -2.27 0.85
N ALA A 59 -7.45 -3.26 1.77
CA ALA A 59 -6.94 -3.08 3.13
C ALA A 59 -5.42 -2.79 3.13
N ASN A 60 -4.63 -3.60 2.44
CA ASN A 60 -3.18 -3.38 2.32
C ASN A 60 -2.86 -2.01 1.73
N LYS A 61 -3.62 -1.59 0.70
CA LYS A 61 -3.43 -0.27 0.09
C LYS A 61 -3.67 0.85 1.10
N THR A 62 -4.67 0.69 1.96
CA THR A 62 -4.97 1.65 3.03
C THR A 62 -3.84 1.67 4.06
N GLU A 63 -3.36 0.50 4.51
CA GLU A 63 -2.25 0.38 5.46
C GLU A 63 -0.94 0.99 4.92
N ASP A 64 -0.65 0.83 3.63
CA ASP A 64 0.51 1.44 2.97
C ASP A 64 0.41 2.97 2.95
N ASP A 65 -0.78 3.50 2.67
CA ASP A 65 -1.04 4.94 2.65
C ASP A 65 -0.93 5.53 4.08
N GLU A 66 -1.46 4.84 5.08
CA GLU A 66 -1.33 5.20 6.50
C GLU A 66 0.12 5.16 6.98
N THR A 67 0.87 4.12 6.62
CA THR A 67 2.30 3.99 6.94
C THR A 67 3.10 5.14 6.34
N SER A 68 2.82 5.47 5.08
CA SER A 68 3.45 6.58 4.37
C SER A 68 3.16 7.92 5.05
N ALA A 69 1.91 8.15 5.45
CA ALA A 69 1.51 9.36 6.16
C ALA A 69 2.16 9.47 7.54
N ALA A 70 2.18 8.38 8.32
CA ALA A 70 2.80 8.32 9.63
C ALA A 70 4.31 8.57 9.56
N TYR A 71 4.99 8.00 8.56
CA TYR A 71 6.41 8.21 8.35
C TYR A 71 6.72 9.65 7.93
N ALA A 72 5.89 10.26 7.09
CA ALA A 72 6.04 11.66 6.72
C ALA A 72 5.90 12.60 7.93
N ASP A 73 4.91 12.37 8.80
CA ASP A 73 4.72 13.13 10.05
C ASP A 73 5.92 12.96 11.00
N PHE A 74 6.39 11.72 11.19
CA PHE A 74 7.57 11.43 11.98
C PHE A 74 8.81 12.17 11.46
N SER A 75 9.08 12.08 10.15
CA SER A 75 10.23 12.72 9.53
C SER A 75 10.19 14.24 9.72
N SER A 76 9.03 14.86 9.53
CA SER A 76 8.83 16.30 9.73
C SER A 76 9.09 16.72 11.18
N LYS A 77 8.54 15.99 12.15
CA LYS A 77 8.76 16.27 13.59
C LYS A 77 10.23 16.09 14.00
N LYS A 78 10.90 15.09 13.44
CA LYS A 78 12.33 14.86 13.69
C LYS A 78 13.17 16.03 13.18
N GLU A 79 12.91 16.52 11.96
CA GLU A 79 13.60 17.68 11.40
C GLU A 79 13.39 18.94 12.26
N GLN A 80 12.14 19.20 12.67
CA GLN A 80 11.81 20.32 13.57
C GLN A 80 12.55 20.24 14.91
N LEU A 81 12.69 19.04 15.48
CA LEU A 81 13.44 18.82 16.72
C LEU A 81 14.93 19.08 16.53
N GLU A 82 15.52 18.57 15.45
CA GLU A 82 16.93 18.79 15.12
C GLU A 82 17.24 20.27 14.93
N ASP A 83 16.38 21.01 14.21
CA ASP A 83 16.51 22.45 14.01
C ASP A 83 16.40 23.23 15.32
N THR A 84 15.42 22.86 16.16
CA THR A 84 15.23 23.47 17.48
C THR A 84 16.45 23.24 18.37
N PHE A 85 16.92 22.00 18.44
CA PHE A 85 18.11 21.62 19.20
C PHE A 85 19.35 22.37 18.70
N ASN A 86 19.58 22.40 17.38
CA ASN A 86 20.71 23.10 16.79
C ASN A 86 20.67 24.59 17.09
N THR A 87 19.50 25.22 17.00
CA THR A 87 19.30 26.63 17.34
C THR A 87 19.57 26.89 18.82
N HIS A 88 19.02 26.08 19.71
CA HIS A 88 19.25 26.22 21.15
C HIS A 88 20.70 25.97 21.54
N ARG A 89 21.36 24.96 20.95
CA ARG A 89 22.78 24.70 21.16
C ARG A 89 23.64 25.87 20.71
N LYS A 90 23.35 26.47 19.56
CA LYS A 90 24.05 27.68 19.09
C LYS A 90 23.85 28.85 20.04
N LYS A 91 22.61 29.10 20.50
CA LYS A 91 22.31 30.14 21.50
C LYS A 91 23.06 29.90 22.82
N ALA A 92 23.04 28.67 23.34
CA ALA A 92 23.74 28.30 24.57
C ALA A 92 25.25 28.54 24.45
N LYS A 93 25.89 28.13 23.33
CA LYS A 93 27.31 28.41 23.09
C LYS A 93 27.65 29.91 23.14
N VAL A 94 26.74 30.78 22.71
CA VAL A 94 26.95 32.24 22.78
C VAL A 94 26.74 32.75 24.19
N VAL A 95 25.65 32.37 24.86
CA VAL A 95 25.31 32.82 26.22
C VAL A 95 26.39 32.41 27.22
N PHE A 96 26.84 31.16 27.15
CA PHE A 96 27.83 30.59 28.07
C PHE A 96 29.27 30.79 27.58
N ARG A 97 29.52 31.60 26.54
CA ARG A 97 30.85 31.78 25.94
C ARG A 97 31.91 32.27 26.93
N ASN A 98 31.49 33.09 27.90
CA ASN A 98 32.37 33.70 28.91
C ASN A 98 32.01 33.22 30.33
N ASP A 99 31.21 32.15 30.44
CA ASP A 99 30.86 31.58 31.74
C ASP A 99 32.03 30.72 32.23
N SER A 100 32.67 31.13 33.34
CA SER A 100 33.88 30.49 33.87
C SER A 100 33.66 29.05 34.34
N LEU A 101 32.41 28.60 34.53
CA LEU A 101 32.07 27.21 34.84
C LEU A 101 32.03 26.30 33.60
N ILE A 102 31.90 26.86 32.40
CA ILE A 102 31.73 26.12 31.13
C ILE A 102 32.90 26.36 30.16
N ALA A 103 33.62 27.49 30.27
CA ALA A 103 34.65 27.91 29.32
C ALA A 103 35.95 27.08 29.35
N ASP A 104 36.21 26.32 30.43
CA ASP A 104 37.39 25.45 30.57
C ASP A 104 37.01 23.97 30.46
N LYS A 105 36.66 23.51 29.24
CA LYS A 105 36.83 22.11 28.80
C LYS A 105 36.67 21.94 27.29
#